data_AF-A0A810NC73-F1
#
_entry.id   AF-A0A810NC73-F1
#
_cell.length_a   1.000
_cell.length_b   1.000
_cell.length_c   1.000
_cell.angle_alpha   90.00
_cell.angle_beta   90.00
_cell.angle_gamma   90.00
#
_symmetry.space_group_name_H-M   'P 1'
#
loop_
_entity.id
_entity.type
_entity.pdbx_description
1 polymer ?
#
loop_
_entity_poly.entity_id
_entity_poly.type
_entity_poly.pdbx_seq_one_letter_code
_entity_poly.pdbx_strand_id
1 'polypeptide(L)'
;MTRALMRCANGHVTPLLPTRTCPGPCNLPARPHDPEAEPAGGAAARECWSCGREEFDATAADCVSCGKSLTTPLASIDFGAAGSVEIWPGEVRMLGRDDETPDHQVFASTPNVHRQHAILRAEPDGTVTIEPVPGKANGTFVNDEEITGVYRLHAQYQVRLARDLRGTVRIWP
;
A
#
# COMPACT_ATOMS: atom_id res chain seq x y z
N MET A 1 42.64 38.19 32.80
CA MET A 1 43.47 36.97 32.89
C MET A 1 43.19 36.34 34.25
N THR A 2 42.22 35.44 34.32
CA THR A 2 41.72 34.90 35.59
C THR A 2 42.04 33.41 35.59
N ARG A 3 43.15 33.06 36.25
CA ARG A 3 43.66 31.70 36.37
C ARG A 3 42.89 31.00 37.49
N ALA A 4 42.16 29.95 37.14
CA ALA A 4 41.48 29.07 38.08
C ALA A 4 42.51 28.27 38.91
N LEU A 5 42.31 28.24 40.22
CA LEU A 5 42.93 27.31 41.15
C LEU A 5 42.01 26.10 41.29
N MET A 6 42.56 24.88 41.17
CA MET A 6 41.93 23.70 41.75
C MET A 6 43.01 22.78 42.32
N ARG A 7 43.03 22.70 43.65
CA ARG A 7 43.66 21.65 44.46
C ARG A 7 42.58 21.13 45.40
N CYS A 8 42.39 19.82 45.41
CA CYS A 8 42.27 18.94 46.58
C CYS A 8 42.52 17.52 46.02
N ALA A 9 43.58 16.81 46.42
CA ALA A 9 43.78 16.19 47.73
C ALA A 9 42.75 15.06 47.95
N ASN A 10 43.09 13.85 47.49
CA ASN A 10 43.20 12.69 48.36
C ASN A 10 43.68 11.49 47.54
N GLY A 11 44.96 11.16 47.74
CA GLY A 11 45.52 9.90 47.30
C GLY A 11 44.91 8.76 48.11
N HIS A 12 44.37 7.77 47.41
CA HIS A 12 44.37 6.41 47.88
C HIS A 12 44.73 5.51 46.70
N VAL A 13 45.98 5.04 46.76
CA VAL A 13 46.51 3.94 45.97
C VAL A 13 45.85 2.67 46.49
N THR A 14 45.11 1.96 45.65
CA THR A 14 44.50 0.68 46.01
C THR A 14 45.53 -0.44 45.85
N PRO A 15 45.79 -1.26 46.88
CA PRO A 15 46.71 -2.39 46.76
C PRO A 15 46.09 -3.54 45.95
N LEU A 16 46.90 -4.11 45.06
CA LEU A 16 46.65 -5.40 44.39
C LEU A 16 46.59 -6.50 45.45
N LEU A 17 45.45 -7.18 45.55
CA LEU A 17 45.31 -8.38 46.37
C LEU A 17 45.55 -9.65 45.53
N PRO A 18 46.12 -10.69 46.15
CA PRO A 18 46.71 -11.84 45.48
C PRO A 18 45.67 -12.82 44.90
N THR A 19 46.07 -13.48 43.82
CA THR A 19 45.42 -14.60 43.17
C THR A 19 45.11 -15.71 44.18
N ARG A 20 43.82 -15.90 44.50
CA ARG A 20 43.34 -17.15 45.09
C ARG A 20 43.14 -18.18 43.99
N THR A 21 44.04 -19.15 43.97
CA THR A 21 43.87 -20.45 43.32
C THR A 21 42.65 -21.16 43.93
N CYS A 22 41.69 -21.57 43.10
CA CYS A 22 40.62 -22.49 43.49
C CYS A 22 41.11 -23.94 43.31
N PRO A 23 41.18 -24.77 44.38
CA PRO A 23 41.28 -26.22 44.23
C PRO A 23 39.89 -26.81 44.41
N GLY A 24 39.27 -27.27 43.33
CA GLY A 24 38.05 -28.07 43.41
C GLY A 24 37.21 -27.99 42.14
N PRO A 25 36.64 -29.11 41.66
CA PRO A 25 35.77 -29.09 40.50
C PRO A 25 34.50 -28.32 40.84
N CYS A 26 34.32 -27.15 40.22
CA CYS A 26 33.04 -26.47 40.18
C CYS A 26 32.05 -27.34 39.41
N ASN A 27 31.32 -28.19 40.13
CA ASN A 27 30.17 -28.91 39.60
C ASN A 27 28.99 -27.92 39.56
N LEU A 28 28.93 -27.13 38.49
CA LEU A 28 27.77 -26.29 38.20
C LEU A 28 26.62 -27.20 37.75
N PRO A 29 25.42 -27.12 38.35
CA PRO A 29 24.26 -27.75 37.75
C PRO A 29 24.03 -27.16 36.36
N ALA A 30 23.75 -28.02 35.39
CA ALA A 30 23.36 -27.63 34.05
C ALA A 30 22.25 -26.57 34.15
N ARG A 31 22.43 -25.45 33.46
CA ARG A 31 21.37 -24.44 33.30
C ARG A 31 20.13 -25.18 32.76
N PRO A 32 18.93 -24.95 33.31
CA PRO A 32 17.71 -25.33 32.61
C PRO A 32 17.83 -24.76 31.20
N HIS A 33 17.68 -25.61 30.19
CA HIS A 33 17.53 -25.14 28.83
C HIS A 33 16.36 -24.15 28.84
N ASP A 34 16.66 -22.86 28.63
CA ASP A 34 15.65 -21.90 28.25
C ASP A 34 14.92 -22.53 27.05
N PRO A 35 13.58 -22.64 27.07
CA PRO A 35 12.87 -23.09 25.89
C PRO A 35 13.24 -22.11 24.77
N GLU A 36 13.81 -22.65 23.69
CA GLU A 36 14.01 -21.97 22.43
C GLU A 36 12.74 -21.16 22.17
N ALA A 37 12.89 -19.83 22.15
CA ALA A 37 11.81 -18.96 21.73
C ALA A 37 11.41 -19.44 20.33
N GLU A 38 10.21 -20.01 20.24
CA GLU A 38 9.62 -20.38 18.96
C GLU A 38 9.77 -19.15 18.05
N PRO A 39 10.28 -19.31 16.80
CA PRO A 39 10.31 -18.19 15.88
C PRO A 39 8.88 -17.67 15.78
N ALA A 40 8.72 -16.39 16.12
CA ALA A 40 7.46 -15.67 16.05
C ALA A 40 6.72 -16.12 14.79
N GLY A 41 5.48 -16.59 15.00
CA GLY A 41 4.65 -17.27 14.01
C GLY A 41 4.89 -16.73 12.61
N GLY A 42 5.28 -17.63 11.71
CA GLY A 42 5.55 -17.32 10.31
C GLY A 42 4.47 -16.40 9.77
N ALA A 43 4.89 -15.20 9.41
CA ALA A 43 4.13 -14.25 8.62
C ALA A 43 3.29 -15.01 7.59
N ALA A 44 1.97 -15.01 7.77
CA ALA A 44 1.08 -15.64 6.80
C ALA A 44 1.37 -15.02 5.43
N ALA A 45 1.63 -15.86 4.43
CA ALA A 45 1.84 -15.41 3.06
C ALA A 45 0.65 -14.54 2.64
N ARG A 46 0.93 -13.35 2.10
CA ARG A 46 -0.09 -12.46 1.55
C ARG A 46 0.02 -12.52 0.03
N GLU A 47 -1.09 -12.69 -0.67
CA GLU A 47 -1.10 -12.61 -2.12
C GLU A 47 -1.24 -11.14 -2.54
N CYS A 48 -0.40 -10.68 -3.46
CA CYS A 48 -0.50 -9.33 -4.00
C CYS A 48 -1.82 -9.17 -4.78
N TRP A 49 -2.68 -8.24 -4.37
CA TRP A 49 -3.96 -7.99 -5.03
C TRP A 49 -3.83 -7.56 -6.50
N SER A 50 -2.69 -6.98 -6.87
CA SER A 50 -2.44 -6.46 -8.22
C SER A 50 -1.91 -7.55 -9.16
N CYS A 51 -0.92 -8.34 -8.73
CA CYS A 51 -0.24 -9.31 -9.60
C CYS A 51 -0.45 -10.79 -9.24
N GLY A 52 -1.11 -11.10 -8.13
CA GLY A 52 -1.41 -12.47 -7.69
C GLY A 52 -0.20 -13.27 -7.19
N ARG A 53 0.96 -12.63 -7.00
CA ARG A 53 2.15 -13.33 -6.48
C ARG A 53 2.07 -13.47 -4.96
N GLU A 54 2.46 -14.63 -4.46
CA GLU A 54 2.69 -14.85 -3.03
C GLU A 54 3.86 -13.99 -2.53
N GLU A 55 3.61 -13.21 -1.49
CA GLU A 55 4.61 -12.45 -0.77
C GLU A 55 4.91 -13.10 0.57
N PHE A 56 6.20 -13.35 0.78
CA PHE A 56 6.72 -14.03 1.97
C PHE A 56 7.14 -13.05 3.07
N ASP A 57 7.19 -11.75 2.79
CA ASP A 57 7.51 -10.72 3.77
C ASP A 57 6.23 -9.99 4.19
N ALA A 58 5.67 -10.34 5.36
CA ALA A 58 4.48 -9.66 5.89
C ALA A 58 4.76 -8.22 6.36
N THR A 59 6.01 -7.79 6.40
CA THR A 59 6.38 -6.42 6.77
C THR A 59 6.57 -5.50 5.57
N ALA A 60 6.60 -6.05 4.35
CA ALA A 60 6.67 -5.25 3.13
C ALA A 60 5.41 -4.38 3.01
N ALA A 61 5.61 -3.09 2.71
CA ALA A 61 4.49 -2.18 2.39
C ALA A 61 4.08 -2.27 0.92
N ASP A 62 5.00 -2.70 0.06
CA ASP A 62 4.88 -2.75 -1.38
C ASP A 62 5.31 -4.12 -1.92
N CYS A 63 4.66 -4.53 -3.01
CA CYS A 63 4.94 -5.78 -3.68
C CYS A 63 6.33 -5.78 -4.31
N VAL A 64 7.15 -6.75 -3.92
CA VAL A 64 8.50 -6.91 -4.49
C VAL A 64 8.46 -7.22 -5.99
N SER A 65 7.36 -7.79 -6.49
CA SER A 65 7.24 -8.18 -7.90
C SER A 65 6.68 -7.10 -8.81
N CYS A 66 5.69 -6.32 -8.38
CA CYS A 66 5.07 -5.29 -9.23
C CYS A 66 5.22 -3.86 -8.69
N GLY A 67 5.82 -3.67 -7.52
CA GLY A 67 6.06 -2.38 -6.88
C GLY A 67 4.80 -1.66 -6.38
N LYS A 68 3.63 -2.31 -6.42
CA LYS A 68 2.36 -1.74 -5.95
C LYS A 68 2.23 -1.89 -4.44
N SER A 69 1.58 -0.93 -3.78
CA SER A 69 1.27 -1.06 -2.35
C SER A 69 0.49 -2.34 -2.08
N LEU A 70 0.85 -3.05 -1.01
CA LEU A 70 0.08 -4.18 -0.50
C LEU A 70 -1.23 -3.77 0.17
N THR A 71 -1.41 -2.47 0.43
CA THR A 71 -2.71 -1.93 0.81
C THR A 71 -3.61 -1.93 -0.42
N THR A 72 -4.75 -2.60 -0.35
CA THR A 72 -5.72 -2.67 -1.44
C THR A 72 -6.42 -1.32 -1.62
N PRO A 73 -6.57 -0.81 -2.85
CA PRO A 73 -7.48 0.31 -3.10
C PRO A 73 -8.91 -0.14 -2.83
N LEU A 74 -9.82 0.83 -2.65
CA LEU A 74 -11.25 0.50 -2.49
C LEU A 74 -11.81 -0.11 -3.78
N ALA A 75 -11.43 0.47 -4.92
CA ALA A 75 -11.77 -0.10 -6.21
C ALA A 75 -10.71 0.17 -7.28
N SER A 76 -10.77 -0.64 -8.34
CA SER A 76 -10.05 -0.41 -9.57
C SER A 76 -10.93 -0.67 -10.78
N ILE A 77 -10.68 0.05 -11.86
CA ILE A 77 -11.26 -0.22 -13.18
C ILE A 77 -10.11 -0.60 -14.10
N ASP A 78 -10.09 -1.87 -14.51
CA ASP A 78 -9.08 -2.44 -15.38
C ASP A 78 -9.53 -2.35 -16.84
N PHE A 79 -8.90 -1.46 -17.62
CA PHE A 79 -9.15 -1.25 -19.05
C PHE A 79 -8.26 -2.14 -19.94
N GLY A 80 -7.69 -3.20 -19.39
CA GLY A 80 -6.85 -4.15 -20.11
C GLY A 80 -5.55 -3.51 -20.58
N ALA A 81 -5.29 -3.55 -21.89
CA ALA A 81 -4.05 -3.03 -22.46
C ALA A 81 -3.84 -1.51 -22.25
N ALA A 82 -4.91 -0.77 -21.96
CA ALA A 82 -4.83 0.66 -21.63
C ALA A 82 -4.31 0.91 -20.20
N GLY A 83 -4.40 -0.08 -19.31
CA GLY A 83 -4.03 0.02 -17.90
C GLY A 83 -5.25 0.12 -16.98
N SER A 84 -5.00 0.46 -15.72
CA SER A 84 -6.02 0.45 -14.67
C SER A 84 -6.06 1.78 -13.94
N VAL A 85 -7.26 2.17 -13.52
CA VAL A 85 -7.47 3.31 -12.62
C VAL A 85 -7.80 2.79 -11.24
N GLU A 86 -7.10 3.26 -10.22
CA GLU A 86 -7.29 2.91 -8.81
C GLU A 86 -7.92 4.08 -8.07
N ILE A 87 -8.81 3.80 -7.11
CA ILE A 87 -9.42 4.83 -6.27
C ILE A 87 -9.46 4.39 -4.81
N TRP A 88 -9.08 5.31 -3.92
CA TRP A 88 -9.01 5.09 -2.48
C TRP A 88 -10.26 5.62 -1.75
N PRO A 89 -10.55 5.14 -0.52
CA PRO A 89 -11.68 5.66 0.26
C PRO A 89 -11.61 7.18 0.45
N GLY A 90 -12.71 7.88 0.15
CA GLY A 90 -12.82 9.33 0.23
C GLY A 90 -12.27 10.09 -0.98
N GLU A 91 -11.76 9.40 -2.01
CA GLU A 91 -11.24 10.06 -3.20
C GLU A 91 -12.30 10.35 -4.28
N VAL A 92 -12.00 11.38 -5.06
CA VAL A 92 -12.68 11.70 -6.32
C VAL A 92 -11.64 11.71 -7.43
N ARG A 93 -11.93 10.99 -8.52
CA ARG A 93 -11.06 10.83 -9.68
C ARG A 93 -11.78 11.25 -10.95
N MET A 94 -11.22 12.21 -11.66
CA MET A 94 -11.66 12.55 -13.02
C MET A 94 -11.04 11.55 -14.00
N LEU A 95 -11.88 10.89 -14.79
CA LEU A 95 -11.49 9.98 -15.86
C LEU A 95 -11.51 10.73 -17.18
N GLY A 96 -10.41 10.61 -17.92
CA GLY A 96 -10.32 11.10 -19.30
C GLY A 96 -8.91 11.51 -19.69
N ARG A 97 -8.78 12.07 -20.89
CA ARG A 97 -7.49 12.42 -21.50
C ARG A 97 -6.85 13.71 -21.00
N ASP A 98 -7.39 14.34 -19.97
CA ASP A 98 -6.87 15.61 -19.47
C ASP A 98 -5.55 15.39 -18.74
N ASP A 99 -4.48 16.05 -19.16
CA ASP A 99 -3.12 15.90 -18.62
C ASP A 99 -2.97 16.32 -17.16
N GLU A 100 -3.93 17.11 -16.66
CA GLU A 100 -4.06 17.45 -15.24
C GLU A 100 -4.58 16.29 -14.38
N THR A 101 -5.12 15.22 -15.00
CA THR A 101 -5.58 14.03 -14.28
C THR A 101 -4.46 13.02 -14.13
N PRO A 102 -4.31 12.35 -12.97
CA PRO A 102 -3.16 11.48 -12.76
C PRO A 102 -3.17 10.23 -13.66
N ASP A 103 -4.35 9.80 -14.11
CA ASP A 103 -4.55 8.60 -14.90
C ASP A 103 -4.69 8.87 -16.41
N HIS A 104 -4.41 10.10 -16.88
CA HIS A 104 -4.60 10.51 -18.28
C HIS A 104 -3.92 9.59 -19.30
N GLN A 105 -2.79 8.98 -18.92
CA GLN A 105 -2.03 8.03 -19.71
C GLN A 105 -2.88 6.81 -20.12
N VAL A 106 -3.79 6.35 -19.25
CA VAL A 106 -4.70 5.23 -19.53
C VAL A 106 -5.61 5.56 -20.72
N PHE A 107 -5.97 6.83 -20.87
CA PHE A 107 -6.91 7.28 -21.88
C PHE A 107 -6.23 7.85 -23.13
N ALA A 108 -4.92 8.09 -23.10
CA ALA A 108 -4.18 8.87 -24.09
C ALA A 108 -4.29 8.29 -25.52
N SER A 109 -4.34 6.97 -25.66
CA SER A 109 -4.46 6.26 -26.94
C SER A 109 -5.88 6.22 -27.50
N THR A 110 -6.89 6.70 -26.75
CA THR A 110 -8.31 6.53 -27.09
C THR A 110 -8.98 7.89 -27.36
N PRO A 111 -8.89 8.41 -28.60
CA PRO A 111 -9.22 9.81 -28.90
C PRO A 111 -10.69 10.18 -28.70
N ASN A 112 -11.60 9.21 -28.75
CA ASN A 112 -13.03 9.40 -28.50
C ASN A 112 -13.39 9.51 -27.01
N VAL A 113 -12.50 9.15 -26.09
CA VAL A 113 -12.64 9.53 -24.68
C VAL A 113 -12.38 11.03 -24.57
N HIS A 114 -13.23 11.74 -23.83
CA HIS A 114 -13.10 13.18 -23.67
C HIS A 114 -11.96 13.49 -22.68
N ARG A 115 -11.42 14.72 -22.69
CA ARG A 115 -10.42 15.15 -21.69
C ARG A 115 -10.96 14.95 -20.27
N GLN A 116 -12.16 15.46 -20.02
CA GLN A 116 -12.95 15.19 -18.83
C GLN A 116 -14.19 14.42 -19.27
N HIS A 117 -14.27 13.14 -18.93
CA HIS A 117 -15.28 12.23 -19.48
C HIS A 117 -16.26 11.75 -18.42
N ALA A 118 -15.74 11.23 -17.30
CA ALA A 118 -16.55 10.77 -16.18
C ALA A 118 -15.84 11.06 -14.86
N ILE A 119 -16.60 11.13 -13.77
CA ILE A 119 -16.09 11.29 -12.41
C ILE A 119 -16.35 9.98 -11.68
N LEU A 120 -15.29 9.37 -11.15
CA LEU A 120 -15.35 8.23 -10.25
C LEU A 120 -15.23 8.76 -8.82
N ARG A 121 -16.14 8.39 -7.93
CA ARG A 121 -16.08 8.72 -6.50
C ARG A 121 -16.07 7.44 -5.69
N ALA A 122 -15.23 7.40 -4.66
CA ALA A 122 -15.25 6.33 -3.68
C ALA A 122 -15.54 6.95 -2.31
N GLU A 123 -16.72 6.67 -1.79
CA GLU A 123 -17.17 7.17 -0.50
C GLU A 123 -16.47 6.41 0.64
N PRO A 124 -16.29 7.04 1.82
CA PRO A 124 -15.68 6.37 2.98
C PRO A 124 -16.45 5.12 3.48
N ASP A 125 -17.73 4.98 3.09
CA ASP A 125 -18.58 3.83 3.44
C ASP A 125 -18.38 2.61 2.50
N GLY A 126 -17.44 2.70 1.56
CA GLY A 126 -17.15 1.66 0.57
C GLY A 126 -18.00 1.77 -0.70
N THR A 127 -18.89 2.75 -0.81
CA THR A 127 -19.69 2.97 -2.02
C THR A 127 -18.86 3.60 -3.12
N VAL A 128 -18.85 2.96 -4.29
CA VAL A 128 -18.21 3.50 -5.50
C VAL A 128 -19.28 3.95 -6.48
N THR A 129 -19.16 5.18 -6.98
CA THR A 129 -20.08 5.73 -7.98
C THR A 129 -19.32 6.28 -9.18
N ILE A 130 -19.95 6.25 -10.34
CA ILE A 130 -19.49 6.90 -11.55
C ILE A 130 -20.56 7.87 -12.06
N GLU A 131 -20.14 9.03 -12.51
CA GLU A 131 -21.02 10.07 -13.05
C GLU A 131 -20.45 10.58 -14.39
N PRO A 132 -21.22 10.57 -15.49
CA PRO A 132 -20.78 11.17 -16.74
C PRO A 132 -20.71 12.69 -16.60
N VAL A 133 -19.68 13.31 -17.19
CA VAL A 133 -19.63 14.77 -17.27
C VAL A 133 -20.71 15.25 -18.27
N PRO A 134 -21.56 16.23 -17.93
CA PRO A 134 -22.60 16.72 -18.83
C PRO A 134 -22.04 17.31 -20.14
N GLY A 135 -22.82 17.20 -21.22
CA GLY A 135 -22.51 17.82 -22.51
C GLY A 135 -21.40 17.11 -23.32
N LYS A 136 -21.07 15.87 -22.98
CA LYS A 136 -20.11 15.03 -23.72
C LYS A 136 -20.86 14.15 -24.73
N ALA A 137 -20.33 14.05 -25.94
CA ALA A 137 -21.03 13.42 -27.05
C ALA A 137 -20.98 11.89 -27.03
N ASN A 138 -19.93 11.31 -26.43
CA ASN A 138 -19.65 9.88 -26.58
C ASN A 138 -20.19 8.99 -25.46
N GLY A 139 -20.86 9.54 -24.43
CA GLY A 139 -21.55 8.79 -23.38
C GLY A 139 -20.64 7.96 -22.46
N THR A 140 -21.20 7.57 -21.31
CA THR A 140 -20.61 6.60 -20.37
C THR A 140 -21.62 5.48 -20.19
N PHE A 141 -21.16 4.24 -20.23
CA PHE A 141 -22.03 3.08 -20.17
C PHE A 141 -21.61 2.16 -19.03
N VAL A 142 -22.59 1.57 -18.35
CA VAL A 142 -22.37 0.53 -17.34
C VAL A 142 -23.17 -0.69 -17.75
N ASN A 143 -22.50 -1.83 -17.91
CA ASN A 143 -23.08 -3.07 -18.45
C ASN A 143 -23.85 -2.83 -19.77
N ASP A 144 -23.23 -2.04 -20.66
CA ASP A 144 -23.76 -1.60 -21.96
C ASP A 144 -25.00 -0.68 -21.93
N GLU A 145 -25.48 -0.27 -20.76
CA GLU A 145 -26.51 0.75 -20.59
C GLU A 145 -25.89 2.14 -20.43
N GLU A 146 -26.32 3.11 -21.25
CA GLU A 146 -25.84 4.49 -21.13
C GLU A 146 -26.42 5.14 -19.87
N ILE A 147 -25.54 5.69 -19.03
CA ILE A 147 -25.93 6.42 -17.83
C ILE A 147 -25.89 7.93 -18.12
N THR A 148 -26.83 8.68 -17.52
CA THR A 148 -26.90 10.13 -17.66
C THR A 148 -26.72 10.88 -16.34
N GLY A 149 -26.43 10.16 -15.26
CA GLY A 149 -26.24 10.70 -13.92
C GLY A 149 -25.41 9.76 -13.04
N VAL A 150 -25.42 10.03 -11.74
CA VAL A 150 -24.68 9.23 -10.76
C VAL A 150 -25.18 7.79 -10.77
N TYR A 151 -24.26 6.85 -10.97
CA TYR A 151 -24.54 5.42 -11.00
C TYR A 151 -23.64 4.68 -10.00
N ARG A 152 -24.22 3.80 -9.18
CA ARG A 152 -23.47 2.98 -8.24
C ARG A 152 -22.81 1.79 -8.94
N LEU A 153 -21.49 1.66 -8.79
CA LEU A 153 -20.74 0.53 -9.31
C LEU A 153 -20.72 -0.63 -8.32
N HIS A 154 -20.75 -1.84 -8.88
CA HIS A 154 -20.54 -3.09 -8.15
C HIS A 154 -19.35 -3.83 -8.76
N ALA A 155 -18.76 -4.76 -7.99
CA ALA A 155 -17.71 -5.63 -8.49
C ALA A 155 -18.20 -6.39 -9.74
N GLN A 156 -17.28 -6.60 -10.68
CA GLN A 156 -17.49 -7.26 -11.99
C GLN A 156 -18.36 -6.47 -12.99
N TYR A 157 -18.80 -5.25 -12.65
CA TYR A 157 -19.48 -4.41 -13.63
C TYR A 157 -18.51 -3.99 -14.75
N GLN A 158 -19.05 -3.87 -15.95
CA GLN A 158 -18.30 -3.37 -17.09
C GLN A 158 -18.61 -1.89 -17.29
N VAL A 159 -17.59 -1.05 -17.18
CA VAL A 159 -17.68 0.36 -17.53
C VAL A 159 -17.16 0.51 -18.95
N ARG A 160 -17.93 1.15 -19.81
CA ARG A 160 -17.47 1.54 -21.14
C ARG A 160 -17.49 3.06 -21.25
N LEU A 161 -16.32 3.63 -21.51
CA LEU A 161 -16.15 5.04 -21.80
C LEU A 161 -16.15 5.21 -23.31
N ALA A 162 -16.94 6.15 -23.81
CA ALA A 162 -17.13 6.32 -25.24
C ALA A 162 -17.57 5.00 -25.93
N ARG A 163 -17.10 4.79 -27.17
CA ARG A 163 -17.40 3.58 -27.95
C ARG A 163 -16.41 2.44 -27.69
N ASP A 164 -15.16 2.77 -27.37
CA ASP A 164 -14.05 1.83 -27.60
C ASP A 164 -13.33 1.40 -26.33
N LEU A 165 -13.45 2.12 -25.21
CA LEU A 165 -12.70 1.81 -23.99
C LEU A 165 -13.58 1.09 -22.98
N ARG A 166 -13.37 -0.21 -22.80
CA ARG A 166 -14.07 -1.05 -21.83
C ARG A 166 -13.15 -1.38 -20.67
N GLY A 167 -13.68 -1.31 -19.46
CA GLY A 167 -12.97 -1.70 -18.26
C GLY A 167 -13.85 -2.52 -17.31
N THR A 168 -13.21 -3.38 -16.54
CA THR A 168 -13.88 -4.23 -15.54
C THR A 168 -13.64 -3.67 -14.15
N VAL A 169 -14.71 -3.51 -13.39
CA VAL A 169 -14.67 -2.99 -12.03
C VAL A 169 -14.28 -4.12 -11.07
N ARG A 170 -13.30 -3.89 -10.21
CA ARG A 170 -13.00 -4.69 -9.02
C ARG A 170 -13.17 -3.81 -7.79
N ILE A 171 -13.87 -4.31 -6.78
CA ILE A 171 -14.08 -3.61 -5.49
C ILE A 171 -13.59 -4.55 -4.40
N TRP A 172 -12.78 -4.02 -3.49
CA TRP A 172 -12.29 -4.74 -2.32
C TRP A 172 -13.07 -4.28 -1.08
N PRO A 173 -13.47 -5.21 -0.19
CA PRO A 173 -14.19 -4.91 1.04
C PRO A 173 -13.29 -4.29 2.13
#